data_AF-A0A937TSQ4-F1
#
_entry.id   AF-A0A937TSQ4-F1
#
_cell.length_a   1.000
_cell.length_b   1.000
_cell.length_c   1.000
_cell.angle_alpha   90.00
_cell.angle_beta   90.00
_cell.angle_gamma   90.00
#
_symmetry.space_group_name_H-M   'P 1'
#
loop_
_entity.id
_entity.type
_entity.pdbx_description
1 polymer ?
#
loop_
_entity_poly.entity_id
_entity_poly.type
_entity_poly.pdbx_seq_one_letter_code
_entity_poly.pdbx_strand_id
1 'polypeptide(L)'
;MKKLATILAVSGLILAVSGTAQAVDIEMAAVGNPGNAADTVVMTTDGTTGYGAPAYTYNIGNYEVTNPQYAAFLNAVADADLNALYNTDMDAGWNDMDGISRSGSSATYTFCWPMG
;
A
#
# COMPACT_ATOMS: atom_id res chain seq x y z
N MET A 1 -16.95 -1.03 62.20
CA MET A 1 -16.37 0.18 61.57
C MET A 1 -15.41 -0.29 60.49
N LYS A 2 -15.87 -0.35 59.23
CA LYS A 2 -15.32 0.44 58.08
C LYS A 2 -13.78 0.42 58.10
N LYS A 3 -13.08 -0.19 57.13
CA LYS A 3 -13.11 0.15 55.71
C LYS A 3 -12.64 -1.01 54.82
N LEU A 4 -13.31 -1.13 53.68
CA LEU A 4 -12.97 -1.96 52.53
C LEU A 4 -11.67 -1.49 51.85
N ALA A 5 -10.93 -2.42 51.26
CA ALA A 5 -10.07 -2.14 50.11
C ALA A 5 -10.26 -3.28 49.10
N THR A 6 -11.20 -3.07 48.19
CA THR A 6 -11.51 -3.93 47.05
C THR A 6 -10.34 -3.87 46.06
N ILE A 7 -9.64 -4.98 45.85
CA ILE A 7 -8.69 -5.12 44.73
C ILE A 7 -9.50 -5.68 43.55
N LEU A 8 -9.94 -4.80 42.65
CA LEU A 8 -10.43 -5.20 41.33
C LEU A 8 -9.21 -5.49 40.46
N ALA A 9 -8.82 -6.77 40.37
CA ALA A 9 -7.96 -7.23 39.29
C ALA A 9 -8.81 -7.26 38.01
N VAL A 10 -8.88 -6.14 37.30
CA VAL A 10 -9.41 -6.14 35.93
C VAL A 10 -8.28 -6.64 35.03
N SER A 11 -8.25 -7.95 34.82
CA SER A 11 -7.41 -8.57 33.79
C SER A 11 -7.87 -8.01 32.45
N GLY A 12 -7.08 -7.13 31.85
CA GLY A 12 -7.34 -6.55 30.54
C GLY A 12 -7.42 -7.65 29.50
N LEU A 13 -8.61 -7.90 28.96
CA LEU A 13 -8.78 -8.71 27.78
C LEU A 13 -8.29 -7.88 26.58
N ILE A 14 -7.04 -8.11 26.17
CA ILE A 14 -6.56 -7.64 24.87
C ILE A 14 -7.29 -8.49 23.82
N LEU A 15 -8.39 -7.95 23.29
CA LEU A 15 -8.99 -8.46 22.06
C LEU A 15 -7.98 -8.17 20.94
N ALA A 16 -7.19 -9.17 20.58
CA ALA A 16 -6.42 -9.15 19.34
C ALA A 16 -7.44 -9.15 18.19
N VAL A 17 -7.77 -7.97 17.68
CA VAL A 17 -8.56 -7.83 16.46
C VAL A 17 -7.68 -8.36 15.33
N SER A 18 -7.90 -9.61 14.95
CA SER A 18 -7.21 -10.21 13.81
C SER A 18 -7.80 -9.59 12.55
N GLY A 19 -7.05 -8.69 11.90
CA GLY A 19 -7.42 -8.22 10.58
C GLY A 19 -7.46 -9.39 9.62
N THR A 20 -8.56 -9.57 8.89
CA THR A 20 -8.61 -10.54 7.79
C THR A 20 -7.66 -10.06 6.70
N ALA A 21 -6.60 -10.81 6.42
CA ALA A 21 -5.77 -10.58 5.24
C ALA A 21 -6.66 -10.81 4.00
N GLN A 22 -7.06 -9.74 3.34
CA GLN A 22 -7.74 -9.84 2.05
C GLN A 22 -6.69 -10.05 0.97
N ALA A 23 -6.87 -11.07 0.13
CA ALA A 23 -6.07 -11.21 -1.07
C ALA A 23 -6.30 -9.96 -1.93
N VAL A 24 -5.21 -9.28 -2.28
CA VAL A 24 -5.23 -8.10 -3.14
C VAL A 24 -5.19 -8.60 -4.58
N ASP A 25 -6.34 -8.59 -5.24
CA ASP A 25 -6.40 -8.91 -6.67
C ASP A 25 -5.97 -7.68 -7.48
N ILE A 26 -4.90 -7.84 -8.27
CA ILE A 26 -4.47 -6.86 -9.26
C ILE A 26 -4.75 -7.47 -10.63
N GLU A 27 -5.59 -6.80 -11.42
CA GLU A 27 -5.82 -7.24 -12.79
C GLU A 27 -4.59 -6.91 -13.65
N MET A 28 -4.01 -7.94 -14.25
CA MET A 28 -2.77 -7.84 -15.02
C MET A 28 -3.02 -8.16 -16.50
N ALA A 29 -2.43 -7.38 -17.40
CA ALA A 29 -2.31 -7.71 -18.81
C ALA A 29 -0.89 -8.16 -19.14
N ALA A 30 -0.81 -9.16 -20.03
CA ALA A 30 0.46 -9.61 -20.60
C ALA A 30 0.93 -8.63 -21.70
N VAL A 31 2.13 -8.09 -21.52
CA VAL A 31 2.87 -7.35 -22.54
C VAL A 31 3.83 -8.31 -23.24
N GLY A 32 3.61 -8.50 -24.53
CA GLY A 32 4.33 -9.47 -25.37
C GLY A 32 5.33 -8.86 -26.35
N ASN A 33 5.58 -9.59 -27.43
CA ASN A 33 6.45 -9.23 -28.56
C ASN A 33 7.94 -9.03 -28.20
N PRO A 34 8.58 -10.02 -27.53
CA PRO A 34 10.00 -9.92 -27.22
C PRO A 34 10.84 -9.86 -28.51
N GLY A 35 11.86 -9.01 -28.52
CA GLY A 35 12.74 -8.84 -29.67
C GLY A 35 12.14 -8.03 -30.82
N ASN A 36 11.11 -7.23 -30.55
CA ASN A 36 10.63 -6.24 -31.50
C ASN A 36 11.69 -5.18 -31.80
N ALA A 37 11.62 -4.61 -33.01
CA ALA A 37 12.53 -3.54 -33.41
C ALA A 37 12.33 -2.31 -32.51
N ALA A 38 13.44 -1.69 -32.12
CA ALA A 38 13.42 -0.50 -31.30
C ALA A 38 12.96 0.73 -32.08
N ASP A 39 12.32 1.67 -31.39
CA ASP A 39 11.98 2.97 -31.96
C ASP A 39 13.25 3.75 -32.32
N THR A 40 13.32 4.25 -33.55
CA THR A 40 14.46 4.99 -34.10
C THR A 40 14.32 6.51 -34.00
N VAL A 41 13.21 7.02 -33.45
CA VAL A 41 13.04 8.46 -33.21
C VAL A 41 14.04 8.90 -32.14
N VAL A 42 14.74 10.01 -32.40
CA VAL A 42 15.64 10.63 -31.44
C VAL A 42 14.84 11.57 -30.55
N MET A 43 14.85 11.34 -29.25
CA MET A 43 14.12 12.16 -28.29
C MET A 43 14.80 13.52 -28.13
N THR A 44 14.01 14.59 -28.14
CA THR A 44 14.54 15.96 -27.99
C THR A 44 15.04 16.24 -26.58
N THR A 45 14.56 15.48 -25.59
CA THR A 45 14.88 15.67 -24.17
C THR A 45 16.28 15.19 -23.82
N ASP A 46 16.74 14.07 -24.39
CA ASP A 46 18.03 13.45 -24.04
C ASP A 46 18.93 13.12 -25.25
N GLY A 47 18.45 13.33 -26.48
CA GLY A 47 19.20 13.05 -27.70
C GLY A 47 19.43 11.57 -27.98
N THR A 48 18.72 10.67 -27.32
CA THR A 48 18.88 9.22 -27.46
C THR A 48 17.72 8.58 -28.22
N THR A 49 17.88 7.31 -28.58
CA THR A 49 16.94 6.51 -29.37
C THR A 49 17.07 5.03 -29.00
N GLY A 50 16.21 4.16 -29.56
CA GLY A 50 16.27 2.71 -29.35
C GLY A 50 15.34 2.21 -28.23
N TYR A 51 14.20 2.84 -28.02
CA TYR A 51 13.25 2.46 -26.96
C TYR A 51 12.23 1.41 -27.40
N GLY A 52 11.54 0.84 -26.41
CA GLY A 52 10.38 -0.02 -26.65
C GLY A 52 10.73 -1.41 -27.18
N ALA A 53 11.97 -1.89 -27.01
CA ALA A 53 12.43 -3.20 -27.47
C ALA A 53 12.71 -4.20 -26.31
N PRO A 54 11.70 -4.62 -25.53
CA PRO A 54 11.91 -5.58 -24.45
C PRO A 54 12.40 -6.95 -24.98
N ALA A 55 13.30 -7.58 -24.23
CA ALA A 55 13.83 -8.90 -24.57
C ALA A 55 12.95 -10.06 -24.07
N TYR A 56 11.93 -9.78 -23.26
CA TYR A 56 11.07 -10.78 -22.63
C TYR A 56 9.64 -10.26 -22.44
N THR A 57 8.71 -11.19 -22.27
CA THR A 57 7.31 -10.89 -21.94
C THR A 57 7.17 -10.55 -20.47
N TYR A 58 6.35 -9.56 -20.13
CA TYR A 58 6.08 -9.17 -18.75
C TYR A 58 4.60 -8.85 -18.56
N ASN A 59 4.15 -8.74 -17.32
CA ASN A 59 2.79 -8.32 -17.02
C ASN A 59 2.80 -6.88 -16.49
N ILE A 60 1.78 -6.10 -16.85
CA ILE A 60 1.53 -4.76 -16.32
C ILE A 60 0.12 -4.71 -15.74
N GLY A 61 -0.11 -3.90 -14.71
CA GLY A 61 -1.45 -3.67 -14.18
C GLY A 61 -2.34 -3.01 -15.23
N ASN A 62 -3.57 -3.47 -15.36
CA ASN A 62 -4.57 -2.83 -16.23
C ASN A 62 -5.03 -1.48 -15.67
N TYR A 63 -4.90 -1.31 -14.36
CA TYR A 63 -5.35 -0.16 -13.61
C TYR A 63 -4.27 0.32 -12.63
N GLU A 64 -4.43 1.54 -12.15
CA GLU A 64 -3.65 2.06 -11.03
C GLU A 64 -3.95 1.26 -9.75
N VAL A 65 -2.98 1.21 -8.84
CA VAL A 65 -3.17 0.58 -7.53
C VAL A 65 -4.16 1.44 -6.74
N THR A 66 -5.27 0.85 -6.34
CA THR A 66 -6.31 1.54 -5.58
C THR A 66 -5.92 1.65 -4.10
N ASN A 67 -6.52 2.63 -3.41
CA ASN A 67 -6.28 2.85 -1.98
C ASN A 67 -6.55 1.62 -1.08
N PRO A 68 -7.62 0.83 -1.24
CA PRO A 68 -7.78 -0.40 -0.45
C PRO A 68 -6.68 -1.45 -0.74
N GLN A 69 -6.21 -1.57 -1.98
CA GLN A 69 -5.12 -2.48 -2.34
C GLN A 69 -3.79 -2.03 -1.70
N TYR A 70 -3.49 -0.74 -1.74
CA TYR A 70 -2.28 -0.19 -1.10
C TYR A 70 -2.35 -0.26 0.43
N ALA A 71 -3.50 0.03 1.04
CA ALA A 71 -3.69 -0.13 2.48
C ALA A 71 -3.48 -1.57 2.94
N ALA A 72 -3.93 -2.56 2.17
CA ALA A 72 -3.66 -3.97 2.45
C ALA A 72 -2.16 -4.31 2.39
N PHE A 73 -1.43 -3.77 1.42
CA PHE A 73 0.03 -3.88 1.35
C PHE A 73 0.70 -3.24 2.58
N LEU A 74 0.33 -2.00 2.94
CA LEU A 74 0.91 -1.31 4.09
C LEU A 74 0.67 -2.08 5.41
N ASN A 75 -0.53 -2.62 5.61
CA ASN A 75 -0.81 -3.47 6.79
C ASN A 75 0.04 -4.75 6.83
N ALA A 76 0.51 -5.25 5.68
CA ALA A 76 1.34 -6.45 5.63
C ALA A 76 2.82 -6.18 5.92
N VAL A 77 3.35 -4.99 5.59
CA VAL A 77 4.80 -4.74 5.62
C VAL A 77 5.24 -3.45 6.32
N ALA A 78 4.35 -2.49 6.57
CA ALA A 78 4.68 -1.14 7.04
C ALA A 78 4.43 -0.94 8.55
N ASP A 79 4.73 -1.95 9.36
CA ASP A 79 4.45 -1.93 10.81
C ASP A 79 5.27 -0.86 11.57
N ALA A 80 6.60 -0.87 11.42
CA ALA A 80 7.47 0.23 11.86
C ALA A 80 7.76 1.24 10.74
N ASP A 81 7.23 1.00 9.55
CA ASP A 81 7.42 1.80 8.34
C ASP A 81 8.89 2.18 8.04
N LEU A 82 9.81 1.23 8.23
CA LEU A 82 11.26 1.45 8.08
C LEU A 82 11.69 1.87 6.66
N ASN A 83 10.83 1.62 5.67
CA ASN A 83 11.08 1.96 4.27
C ASN A 83 10.36 3.25 3.84
N ALA A 84 9.72 3.98 4.77
CA ALA A 84 8.93 5.18 4.49
C ALA A 84 7.89 4.96 3.37
N LEU A 85 7.19 3.83 3.44
CA LEU A 85 6.15 3.44 2.47
C LEU A 85 4.90 4.31 2.63
N TYR A 86 4.66 4.85 3.82
CA TYR A 86 3.53 5.74 4.05
C TYR A 86 3.97 7.20 4.12
N ASN A 87 3.39 8.04 3.26
CA ASN A 87 3.44 9.50 3.39
C ASN A 87 2.19 9.97 4.15
N THR A 88 2.35 10.87 5.12
CA THR A 88 1.23 11.48 5.86
C THR A 88 0.27 12.26 4.97
N ASP A 89 0.74 12.74 3.81
CA ASP A 89 -0.12 13.39 2.82
C ASP A 89 -1.17 12.41 2.22
N MET A 90 -0.98 11.09 2.35
CA MET A 90 -1.96 10.08 1.92
C MET A 90 -3.25 10.07 2.78
N ASP A 91 -3.26 10.75 3.93
CA ASP A 91 -4.44 11.02 4.74
C ASP A 91 -5.05 12.40 4.41
N ALA A 92 -4.23 13.32 3.92
CA ALA A 92 -4.57 14.72 3.78
C ALA A 92 -5.31 14.97 2.45
N GLY A 93 -6.62 14.67 2.43
CA GLY A 93 -7.58 14.82 1.33
C GLY A 93 -7.50 16.11 0.51
N TRP A 94 -6.50 16.23 -0.35
CA TRP A 94 -6.23 17.40 -1.15
C TRP A 94 -6.48 17.16 -2.63
N ASN A 95 -7.59 16.48 -3.00
CA ASN A 95 -8.21 16.37 -4.35
C ASN A 95 -8.93 15.02 -4.59
N ASP A 96 -9.53 14.40 -3.57
CA ASP A 96 -10.18 13.08 -3.67
C ASP A 96 -9.25 11.91 -4.07
N MET A 97 -7.92 12.09 -4.08
CA MET A 97 -6.95 11.01 -4.31
C MET A 97 -6.46 10.34 -3.01
N ASP A 98 -6.76 10.95 -1.86
CA ASP A 98 -6.30 10.53 -0.54
C ASP A 98 -7.38 9.82 0.27
N GLY A 99 -6.96 9.13 1.31
CA GLY A 99 -7.86 8.49 2.27
C GLY A 99 -7.29 7.21 2.88
N ILE A 100 -5.97 7.00 2.84
CA ILE A 100 -5.36 5.97 3.68
C ILE A 100 -4.95 6.65 4.99
N SER A 101 -5.78 6.48 6.01
CA SER A 101 -5.47 6.97 7.35
C SER A 101 -4.59 5.95 8.09
N ARG A 102 -3.54 6.43 8.76
CA ARG A 102 -2.67 5.62 9.62
C ARG A 102 -3.01 5.85 11.10
N SER A 103 -3.16 4.77 11.84
CA SER A 103 -3.35 4.77 13.30
C SER A 103 -2.30 3.90 13.99
N GLY A 104 -2.16 4.05 15.31
CA GLY A 104 -1.16 3.32 16.10
C GLY A 104 0.18 4.05 16.21
N SER A 105 1.22 3.30 16.58
CA SER A 105 2.59 3.79 16.73
C SER A 105 3.58 2.88 16.01
N SER A 106 4.85 3.26 15.93
CA SER A 106 5.88 2.41 15.31
C SER A 106 5.82 0.98 15.87
N ALA A 107 5.87 -0.02 14.99
CA ALA A 107 5.68 -1.45 15.28
C ALA A 107 4.26 -1.85 15.73
N THR A 108 3.28 -0.96 15.52
CA THR A 108 1.85 -1.21 15.72
C THR A 108 0.98 -0.43 14.73
N TYR A 109 1.50 -0.04 13.57
CA TYR A 109 0.72 0.80 12.64
C TYR A 109 -0.41 -0.01 11.99
N THR A 110 -1.55 0.65 11.79
CA THR A 110 -2.68 0.12 11.02
C THR A 110 -3.14 1.18 10.02
N PHE A 111 -3.43 0.74 8.80
CA PHE A 111 -3.79 1.60 7.68
C PHE A 111 -5.21 1.26 7.22
N CYS A 112 -6.08 2.26 7.12
CA CYS A 112 -7.46 2.07 6.68
C CYS A 112 -7.84 3.03 5.57
N TRP A 113 -8.57 2.51 4.58
CA TRP A 113 -9.36 3.30 3.65
C TRP A 113 -10.81 3.34 4.14
N PRO A 114 -11.40 4.51 4.44
CA PRO A 114 -12.81 4.58 4.77
C PRO A 114 -13.59 4.24 3.50
N MET A 115 -14.22 3.06 3.48
CA MET A 115 -15.33 2.82 2.58
C MET A 115 -16.37 3.88 2.91
N GLY A 116 -16.66 4.78 1.96
CA GLY A 116 -17.74 5.76 2.10
C GLY A 116 -19.08 5.11 2.40
#